data_AF-A0A942VER6-F1
#
_entry.id   AF-A0A942VER6-F1
#
_cell.length_a   1.000
_cell.length_b   1.000
_cell.length_c   1.000
_cell.angle_alpha   90.00
_cell.angle_beta   90.00
_cell.angle_gamma   90.00
#
_symmetry.space_group_name_H-M   'P 1'
#
loop_
_entity.id
_entity.type
_entity.pdbx_description
1 polymer ?
#
loop_
_entity_poly.entity_id
_entity_poly.type
_entity_poly.pdbx_seq_one_letter_code
_entity_poly.pdbx_strand_id
1 'polypeptide(L)'
;MPDKYRVICTESQNLYPGITFIDIYPAGSLRPENSLTHDCLLQMRRLVNPDVDKLESGIILTDFGNGNIHLQYEKMPNRRMQEYQNSLRQRLDGQIINTFKQMRSKGFDRTLDISFRDMAARFDLYAPENETPVSARQDALIKENARQKKLIEKHKEIVRRSAASKYAAHPEILLAWHQAKYRGG
;
A
#
# COMPACT_ATOMS: atom_id res chain seq x y z
N MET A 1 0.67 32.39 12.11
CA MET A 1 0.35 32.19 10.68
C MET A 1 0.24 30.69 10.43
N PRO A 2 -0.64 30.22 9.54
CA PRO A 2 -0.74 28.79 9.27
C PRO A 2 0.51 28.30 8.53
N ASP A 3 1.04 27.15 8.95
CA ASP A 3 2.20 26.54 8.33
C ASP A 3 1.76 25.81 7.06
N LYS A 4 2.44 26.11 5.95
CA LYS A 4 2.12 25.53 4.64
C LYS A 4 3.20 24.54 4.25
N TYR A 5 2.76 23.42 3.70
CA TYR A 5 3.60 22.34 3.24
C TYR A 5 3.22 21.91 1.82
N ARG A 6 4.21 21.58 1.00
CA ARG A 6 4.04 20.92 -0.28
C ARG A 6 4.08 19.41 -0.05
N VAL A 7 3.11 18.72 -0.62
CA VAL A 7 3.00 17.26 -0.53
C VAL A 7 3.16 16.66 -1.92
N ILE A 8 3.99 15.64 -2.00
CA ILE A 8 4.19 14.83 -3.19
C ILE A 8 3.82 13.40 -2.87
N CYS A 9 2.93 12.86 -3.69
CA CYS A 9 2.61 11.45 -3.69
C CYS A 9 3.25 10.80 -4.93
N THR A 10 4.10 9.82 -4.71
CA THR A 10 4.69 9.00 -5.77
C THR A 10 4.36 7.53 -5.56
N GLU A 11 4.28 6.76 -6.63
CA GLU A 11 4.07 5.33 -6.59
C GLU A 11 5.16 4.63 -7.40
N SER A 12 5.71 3.55 -6.85
CA SER A 12 6.65 2.72 -7.61
C SER A 12 5.87 1.80 -8.53
N GLN A 13 6.26 1.75 -9.80
CA GLN A 13 5.61 0.85 -10.77
C GLN A 13 6.23 -0.55 -10.79
N ASN A 14 7.54 -0.65 -10.56
CA ASN A 14 8.28 -1.91 -10.72
C ASN A 14 8.65 -2.58 -9.40
N LEU A 15 9.44 -1.91 -8.57
CA LEU A 15 10.03 -2.51 -7.36
C LEU A 15 8.99 -2.76 -6.28
N TYR A 16 8.02 -1.86 -6.14
CA TYR A 16 7.00 -1.91 -5.09
C TYR A 16 5.62 -1.46 -5.61
N PRO A 17 4.97 -2.26 -6.47
CA PRO A 17 3.68 -1.90 -7.06
C PRO A 17 2.62 -1.71 -5.97
N GLY A 18 1.86 -0.60 -6.03
CA GLY A 18 0.83 -0.27 -5.05
C GLY A 18 1.33 0.44 -3.80
N ILE A 19 2.66 0.56 -3.59
CA ILE A 19 3.20 1.30 -2.46
C ILE A 19 3.31 2.79 -2.81
N THR A 20 2.52 3.60 -2.09
CA THR A 20 2.56 5.06 -2.20
C THR A 20 3.57 5.65 -1.22
N PHE A 21 4.47 6.47 -1.75
CA PHE A 21 5.40 7.29 -0.98
C PHE A 21 4.87 8.71 -0.88
N ILE A 22 4.86 9.25 0.33
CA ILE A 22 4.36 10.58 0.63
C ILE A 22 5.51 11.40 1.19
N ASP A 23 5.90 12.43 0.43
CA ASP A 23 6.94 13.36 0.84
C ASP A 23 6.33 14.77 1.08
N ILE A 24 6.54 15.32 2.27
CA ILE A 24 6.02 16.58 2.78
C ILE A 24 7.18 17.53 3.08
N TYR A 25 7.12 18.74 2.53
CA TYR A 25 8.14 19.78 2.72
C TYR A 25 7.51 21.11 3.08
N PRO A 26 8.18 21.95 3.87
CA PRO A 26 7.73 23.31 4.12
C PRO A 26 7.66 24.10 2.81
N ALA A 27 6.59 24.89 2.66
CA ALA A 27 6.27 25.70 1.48
C ALA A 27 6.17 27.20 1.80
N GLY A 28 6.55 27.59 3.03
CA GLY A 28 6.43 28.97 3.50
C GLY A 28 7.49 29.91 2.90
N SER A 29 7.11 31.14 2.59
CA SER A 29 7.94 32.13 1.88
C SER A 29 9.17 32.65 2.66
N LEU A 30 9.32 32.28 3.93
CA LEU A 30 10.27 32.90 4.87
C LEU A 30 11.70 32.33 4.79
N ARG A 31 11.91 31.19 4.12
CA ARG A 31 13.25 30.59 3.97
C ARG A 31 13.48 30.21 2.50
N PRO A 32 14.68 30.47 1.93
CA PRO A 32 14.99 30.12 0.54
C PRO A 32 14.90 28.60 0.28
N GLU A 33 15.14 27.79 1.30
CA GLU A 33 15.00 26.31 1.26
C GLU A 33 13.56 25.85 0.99
N ASN A 34 12.56 26.68 1.25
CA ASN A 34 11.14 26.39 1.02
C ASN A 34 10.68 26.69 -0.41
N SER A 35 11.60 27.12 -1.29
CA SER A 35 11.32 27.43 -2.70
C SER A 35 11.22 26.19 -3.59
N LEU A 36 11.56 24.99 -3.06
CA LEU A 36 11.59 23.74 -3.81
C LEU A 36 10.26 23.46 -4.51
N THR A 37 10.29 23.49 -5.85
CA THR A 37 9.13 23.19 -6.69
C THR A 37 8.72 21.73 -6.57
N HIS A 38 7.47 21.44 -6.95
CA HIS A 38 6.97 20.07 -6.99
C HIS A 38 7.88 19.17 -7.85
N ASP A 39 8.42 19.72 -8.95
CA ASP A 39 9.28 18.98 -9.86
C ASP A 39 10.67 18.70 -9.29
N CYS A 40 11.25 19.65 -8.55
CA CYS A 40 12.52 19.42 -7.84
C CYS A 40 12.40 18.28 -6.82
N LEU A 41 11.33 18.29 -6.04
CA LEU A 41 11.05 17.25 -5.04
C LEU A 41 10.82 15.87 -5.70
N LEU A 42 10.13 15.82 -6.85
CA LEU A 42 9.98 14.59 -7.62
C LEU A 42 11.33 14.08 -8.15
N GLN A 43 12.19 14.96 -8.64
CA GLN A 43 13.53 14.58 -9.10
C GLN A 43 14.39 14.01 -7.96
N MET A 44 14.35 14.62 -6.77
CA MET A 44 15.05 14.07 -5.59
C MET A 44 14.55 12.66 -5.26
N ARG A 45 13.26 12.40 -5.39
CA ARG A 45 12.70 11.06 -5.19
C ARG A 45 13.19 10.06 -6.24
N ARG A 46 13.26 10.48 -7.50
CA ARG A 46 13.78 9.67 -8.61
C ARG A 46 15.26 9.33 -8.49
N LEU A 47 16.07 10.18 -7.83
CA LEU A 47 17.47 9.85 -7.53
C LEU A 47 17.59 8.66 -6.56
N VAL A 48 16.63 8.50 -5.64
CA VAL A 48 16.60 7.38 -4.69
C VAL A 48 15.93 6.15 -5.29
N ASN A 49 14.83 6.34 -6.01
CA ASN A 49 14.10 5.28 -6.69
C ASN A 49 13.70 5.75 -8.10
N PRO A 50 14.43 5.34 -9.15
CA PRO A 50 14.20 5.85 -10.51
C PRO A 50 12.84 5.46 -11.09
N ASP A 51 12.26 4.35 -10.62
CA ASP A 51 11.01 3.76 -11.14
C ASP A 51 9.75 4.27 -10.42
N VAL A 52 9.78 5.54 -10.00
CA VAL A 52 8.64 6.21 -9.34
C VAL A 52 8.00 7.23 -10.25
N ASP A 53 6.67 7.13 -10.31
CA ASP A 53 5.84 8.09 -11.00
C ASP A 53 4.96 8.89 -10.05
N LYS A 54 4.69 10.12 -10.48
CA LYS A 54 3.88 11.08 -9.74
C LYS A 54 2.42 10.67 -9.84
N LEU A 55 1.78 10.49 -8.68
CA LEU A 55 0.35 10.16 -8.59
C LEU A 55 -0.54 11.38 -8.76
N GLU A 56 -0.15 12.51 -8.15
CA GLU A 56 -0.93 13.74 -8.14
C GLU A 56 -0.03 14.97 -8.28
N SER A 57 -0.56 15.99 -8.93
CA SER A 57 0.06 17.31 -9.07
C SER A 57 -0.46 18.29 -8.03
N GLY A 58 0.48 18.95 -7.36
CA GLY A 58 0.20 20.17 -6.62
C GLY A 58 -0.72 19.96 -5.41
N ILE A 59 -0.23 19.26 -4.39
CA ILE A 59 -0.93 19.15 -3.11
C ILE A 59 -0.28 20.10 -2.11
N ILE A 60 -1.08 20.94 -1.49
CA ILE A 60 -0.68 21.85 -0.41
C ILE A 60 -1.40 21.44 0.87
N LEU A 61 -0.63 21.09 1.89
CA LEU A 61 -1.12 20.86 3.24
C LEU A 61 -0.96 22.16 4.03
N THR A 62 -2.04 22.61 4.65
CA THR A 62 -2.03 23.76 5.55
C THR A 62 -2.34 23.30 6.96
N ASP A 63 -1.42 23.54 7.89
CA ASP A 63 -1.59 23.31 9.32
C ASP A 63 -2.03 24.62 9.99
N PHE A 64 -3.26 24.61 10.52
CA PHE A 64 -3.81 25.74 11.28
C PHE A 64 -3.50 25.64 12.79
N GLY A 65 -2.81 24.59 13.23
CA GLY A 65 -2.56 24.28 14.64
C GLY A 65 -3.69 23.46 15.27
N ASN A 66 -3.43 22.91 16.46
CA ASN A 66 -4.38 22.10 17.24
C ASN A 66 -4.97 20.88 16.49
N GLY A 67 -4.23 20.33 15.52
CA GLY A 67 -4.67 19.18 14.73
C GLY A 67 -5.61 19.53 13.57
N ASN A 68 -5.88 20.82 13.32
CA ASN A 68 -6.66 21.28 12.17
C ASN A 68 -5.79 21.34 10.92
N ILE A 69 -5.84 20.27 10.13
CA ILE A 69 -5.09 20.13 8.89
C ILE A 69 -6.06 20.25 7.70
N HIS A 70 -5.68 21.04 6.71
CA HIS A 70 -6.43 21.17 5.46
C HIS A 70 -5.56 20.77 4.26
N LEU A 71 -6.09 19.92 3.39
CA LEU A 71 -5.46 19.52 2.15
C LEU A 71 -6.11 20.26 0.98
N GLN A 72 -5.31 21.03 0.26
CA GLN A 72 -5.70 21.70 -0.96
C GLN A 72 -5.01 21.04 -2.15
N TYR A 73 -5.81 20.58 -3.10
CA TYR A 73 -5.34 19.97 -4.33
C TYR A 73 -5.48 20.98 -5.47
N GLU A 74 -4.50 20.99 -6.37
CA GLU A 74 -4.58 21.74 -7.61
C GLU A 74 -5.76 21.26 -8.45
N LYS A 75 -6.56 22.21 -8.94
CA LYS A 75 -7.77 21.90 -9.69
C LYS A 75 -7.40 21.45 -11.09
N MET A 76 -7.70 20.19 -11.41
CA MET A 76 -7.47 19.66 -12.75
C MET A 76 -8.40 20.33 -13.78
N PRO A 77 -7.93 20.60 -15.01
CA PRO A 77 -8.72 21.29 -16.02
C PRO A 77 -9.90 20.45 -16.55
N ASN A 78 -9.74 19.12 -16.61
CA ASN A 78 -10.71 18.22 -17.23
C ASN A 78 -11.57 17.47 -16.20
N ARG A 79 -12.88 17.32 -16.48
CA ARG A 79 -13.83 16.62 -15.60
C ARG A 79 -13.43 15.17 -15.29
N ARG A 80 -13.00 14.40 -16.30
CA ARG A 80 -12.51 13.02 -16.10
C ARG A 80 -11.28 12.97 -15.19
N MET A 81 -10.39 13.95 -15.31
CA MET A 81 -9.21 14.05 -14.43
C MET A 81 -9.61 14.46 -13.00
N GLN A 82 -10.64 15.30 -12.84
CA GLN A 82 -11.19 15.63 -11.52
C GLN A 82 -11.83 14.41 -10.85
N GLU A 83 -12.56 13.59 -11.60
CA GLU A 83 -13.14 12.34 -11.09
C GLU A 83 -12.05 11.34 -10.65
N TYR A 84 -10.98 11.21 -11.44
CA TYR A 84 -9.79 10.44 -11.06
C TYR A 84 -9.07 11.02 -9.83
N GLN A 85 -8.88 12.34 -9.78
CA GLN A 85 -8.29 13.00 -8.62
C GLN A 85 -9.16 12.78 -7.36
N ASN A 86 -10.48 12.81 -7.46
CA ASN A 86 -11.37 12.57 -6.33
C ASN A 86 -11.26 11.13 -5.80
N SER A 87 -11.08 10.12 -6.67
CA SER A 87 -10.85 8.75 -6.22
C SER A 87 -9.48 8.60 -5.55
N LEU A 88 -8.46 9.30 -6.06
CA LEU A 88 -7.14 9.35 -5.42
C LEU A 88 -7.17 10.07 -4.07
N ARG A 89 -7.91 11.18 -3.94
CA ARG A 89 -8.08 11.90 -2.65
C ARG A 89 -8.58 10.99 -1.55
N GLN A 90 -9.62 10.19 -1.81
CA GLN A 90 -10.16 9.24 -0.83
C GLN A 90 -9.10 8.24 -0.32
N ARG A 91 -8.17 7.83 -1.19
CA ARG A 91 -7.06 6.94 -0.83
C ARG A 91 -5.93 7.69 -0.09
N LEU A 92 -5.58 8.87 -0.57
CA LEU A 92 -4.37 9.60 -0.17
C LEU A 92 -4.56 10.45 1.09
N ASP A 93 -5.73 11.06 1.30
CA ASP A 93 -5.97 12.02 2.40
C ASP A 93 -5.58 11.43 3.76
N GLY A 94 -6.06 10.22 4.06
CA GLY A 94 -5.75 9.53 5.30
C GLY A 94 -4.26 9.21 5.45
N GLN A 95 -3.61 8.81 4.36
CA GLN A 95 -2.17 8.51 4.37
C GLN A 95 -1.33 9.78 4.57
N ILE A 96 -1.70 10.89 3.92
CA ILE A 96 -1.00 12.18 4.03
C ILE A 96 -1.11 12.71 5.45
N ILE A 97 -2.32 12.72 6.02
CA ILE A 97 -2.55 13.20 7.39
C ILE A 97 -1.78 12.35 8.41
N ASN A 98 -1.80 11.02 8.25
CA ASN A 98 -1.06 10.13 9.14
C ASN A 98 0.45 10.35 9.05
N THR A 99 0.99 10.50 7.84
CA THR A 99 2.41 10.77 7.61
C THR A 99 2.81 12.12 8.23
N PHE A 100 1.97 13.15 8.06
CA PHE A 100 2.20 14.47 8.66
C PHE A 100 2.21 14.41 10.20
N LYS A 101 1.25 13.72 10.80
CA LYS A 101 1.19 13.54 12.26
C LYS A 101 2.41 12.80 12.79
N GLN A 102 2.86 11.75 12.10
CA GLN A 102 4.09 11.03 12.44
C GLN A 102 5.33 11.92 12.31
N MET A 103 5.35 12.79 11.30
CA MET A 103 6.44 13.75 11.13
C MET A 103 6.52 14.74 12.28
N ARG A 104 5.38 15.32 12.66
CA ARG A 104 5.29 16.28 13.76
C ARG A 104 5.56 15.63 15.12
N SER A 105 5.10 14.40 15.36
CA SER A 105 5.38 13.70 16.63
C SER A 105 6.86 13.41 16.83
N LYS A 106 7.62 13.22 15.74
CA LYS A 106 9.08 13.06 15.77
C LYS A 106 9.84 14.38 15.83
N GLY A 107 9.17 15.53 15.76
CA GLY A 107 9.79 16.86 15.83
C GLY A 107 10.50 17.30 14.55
N PHE A 108 10.19 16.70 13.39
CA PHE A 108 10.79 17.09 12.12
C PHE A 108 9.86 18.04 11.33
N ASP A 109 10.47 18.88 10.50
CA ASP A 109 9.76 19.84 9.64
C ASP A 109 9.55 19.35 8.20
N ARG A 110 10.28 18.31 7.77
CA ARG A 110 10.16 17.70 6.43
C ARG A 110 10.27 16.18 6.52
N THR A 111 9.58 15.46 5.64
CA THR A 111 9.59 14.00 5.66
C THR A 111 10.86 13.41 5.06
N LEU A 112 11.67 14.10 4.26
CA LEU A 112 12.94 13.51 3.79
C LEU A 112 13.88 13.13 4.94
N ASP A 113 13.87 13.93 6.02
CA ASP A 113 14.66 13.67 7.23
C ASP A 113 14.16 12.43 8.00
N ILE A 114 12.89 12.08 7.84
CA ILE A 114 12.28 10.86 8.37
C ILE A 114 12.44 9.71 7.39
N SER A 115 12.33 10.00 6.10
CA SER A 115 12.19 9.00 5.05
C SER A 115 13.52 8.36 4.72
N PHE A 116 14.67 9.02 4.84
CA PHE A 116 15.94 8.28 4.67
C PHE A 116 16.15 7.24 5.79
N ARG A 117 15.84 7.58 7.04
CA ARG A 117 16.09 6.70 8.20
C ARG A 117 15.01 5.63 8.36
N ASP A 118 13.74 5.99 8.21
CA ASP A 118 12.62 5.03 8.25
C ASP A 118 12.51 4.21 6.96
N MET A 119 12.84 4.75 5.77
CA MET A 119 12.95 3.91 4.56
C MET A 119 14.18 3.02 4.62
N ALA A 120 15.33 3.51 5.12
CA ALA A 120 16.46 2.61 5.32
C ALA A 120 16.20 1.53 6.36
N ALA A 121 15.32 1.76 7.35
CA ALA A 121 14.88 0.74 8.30
C ALA A 121 13.71 -0.13 7.80
N ARG A 122 12.86 0.37 6.88
CA ARG A 122 11.77 -0.41 6.26
C ARG A 122 12.25 -1.24 5.06
N PHE A 123 13.26 -0.76 4.35
CA PHE A 123 13.87 -1.40 3.18
C PHE A 123 15.29 -1.93 3.46
N ASP A 124 15.74 -1.89 4.73
CA ASP A 124 17.03 -2.43 5.20
C ASP A 124 18.26 -2.02 4.38
N LEU A 125 18.38 -0.73 4.05
CA LEU A 125 19.56 -0.18 3.39
C LEU A 125 20.82 -0.19 4.29
N TYR A 126 20.68 -0.41 5.60
CA TYR A 126 21.78 -0.51 6.56
C TYR A 126 21.95 -1.93 7.15
N ALA A 127 21.27 -2.94 6.61
CA ALA A 127 21.53 -4.31 7.04
C ALA A 127 22.97 -4.70 6.63
N PRO A 128 23.75 -5.33 7.52
CA PRO A 128 25.04 -5.90 7.14
C PRO A 128 24.82 -6.89 5.98
N GLU A 129 25.74 -6.94 5.01
CA GLU A 129 25.63 -7.61 3.70
C GLU A 129 25.14 -9.08 3.71
N ASN A 130 25.02 -9.70 4.89
CA ASN A 130 24.67 -11.09 5.10
C ASN A 130 23.24 -11.35 5.62
N GLU A 131 22.42 -10.31 5.85
CA GLU A 131 21.04 -10.50 6.32
C GLU A 131 20.00 -10.12 5.27
N THR A 132 19.08 -11.05 4.99
CA THR A 132 17.94 -10.79 4.12
C THR A 132 17.04 -9.70 4.69
N PRO A 133 16.59 -8.72 3.87
CA PRO A 133 15.79 -7.61 4.35
C PRO A 133 14.50 -8.10 5.03
N VAL A 134 14.06 -7.45 6.10
CA VAL A 134 12.82 -7.69 6.86
C VAL A 134 11.62 -7.69 5.91
N SER A 135 11.62 -6.83 4.90
CA SER A 135 10.62 -6.81 3.82
C SER A 135 10.64 -8.12 3.00
N ALA A 136 11.82 -8.61 2.61
CA ALA A 136 11.95 -9.90 1.92
C ALA A 136 11.59 -11.10 2.79
N ARG A 137 11.85 -11.03 4.11
CA ARG A 137 11.39 -12.05 5.08
C ARG A 137 9.87 -12.06 5.19
N GLN A 138 9.24 -10.89 5.27
CA GLN A 138 7.78 -10.76 5.31
C GLN A 138 7.14 -11.25 4.01
N ASP A 139 7.69 -10.89 2.85
CA ASP A 139 7.22 -11.37 1.55
C ASP A 139 7.43 -12.88 1.36
N ALA A 140 8.55 -13.42 1.84
CA ALA A 140 8.79 -14.86 1.86
C ALA A 140 7.76 -15.58 2.73
N LEU A 141 7.46 -15.03 3.91
CA LEU A 141 6.45 -15.57 4.81
C LEU A 141 5.03 -15.54 4.20
N ILE A 142 4.68 -14.46 3.49
CA ILE A 142 3.40 -14.35 2.77
C ILE A 142 3.32 -15.37 1.63
N LYS A 143 4.39 -15.52 0.84
CA LYS A 143 4.47 -16.51 -0.25
C LYS A 143 4.41 -17.95 0.27
N GLU A 144 5.06 -18.22 1.40
CA GLU A 144 5.06 -19.54 2.03
C GLU A 144 3.69 -19.89 2.59
N ASN A 145 3.02 -18.95 3.27
CA ASN A 145 1.64 -19.09 3.71
C ASN A 145 0.67 -19.32 2.53
N ALA A 146 0.87 -18.62 1.40
CA ALA A 146 0.09 -18.84 0.19
C ALA A 146 0.33 -20.24 -0.42
N ARG A 147 1.58 -20.74 -0.40
CA ARG A 147 1.90 -22.12 -0.80
C ARG A 147 1.22 -23.15 0.09
N GLN A 148 1.28 -22.97 1.41
CA GLN A 148 0.62 -23.88 2.35
C GLN A 148 -0.90 -23.92 2.14
N LYS A 149 -1.55 -22.77 1.93
CA LYS A 149 -2.98 -22.71 1.59
C LYS A 149 -3.31 -23.50 0.31
N LYS A 150 -2.51 -23.34 -0.75
CA LYS A 150 -2.69 -24.11 -2.01
C LYS A 150 -2.53 -25.62 -1.81
N LEU A 151 -1.59 -26.05 -0.97
CA LEU A 151 -1.41 -27.46 -0.64
C LEU A 151 -2.61 -28.02 0.13
N ILE A 152 -3.13 -27.27 1.10
CA ILE A 152 -4.33 -27.64 1.87
C ILE A 152 -5.55 -27.76 0.94
N GLU A 153 -5.72 -26.83 0.00
CA GLU A 153 -6.81 -26.89 -1.00
C GLU A 153 -6.70 -28.12 -1.90
N LYS A 154 -5.51 -28.39 -2.44
CA LYS A 154 -5.26 -29.60 -3.25
C LYS A 154 -5.58 -30.87 -2.46
N HIS A 155 -5.19 -30.94 -1.19
CA HIS A 155 -5.47 -32.09 -0.35
C HIS A 155 -6.99 -32.25 -0.10
N LYS A 156 -7.70 -31.16 0.17
CA LYS A 156 -9.17 -31.17 0.29
C LYS A 156 -9.85 -31.65 -1.00
N GLU A 157 -9.33 -31.26 -2.16
CA GLU A 157 -9.85 -31.70 -3.46
C GLU A 157 -9.64 -33.20 -3.70
N ILE A 158 -8.46 -33.74 -3.35
CA ILE A 158 -8.17 -35.18 -3.43
C ILE A 158 -9.11 -35.97 -2.50
N VAL A 159 -9.30 -35.50 -1.27
CA VAL A 159 -10.24 -36.12 -0.32
C VAL A 159 -11.66 -36.11 -0.88
N ARG A 160 -12.14 -34.99 -1.43
CA ARG A 160 -13.46 -34.91 -2.08
C ARG A 160 -13.60 -35.86 -3.26
N ARG A 161 -12.59 -35.94 -4.14
CA ARG A 161 -12.60 -36.88 -5.28
C ARG A 161 -12.61 -38.33 -4.84
N SER A 162 -11.82 -38.68 -3.82
CA SER A 162 -11.80 -40.04 -3.25
C SER A 162 -13.11 -40.43 -2.56
N ALA A 163 -13.75 -39.46 -1.88
CA ALA A 163 -15.08 -39.66 -1.32
C ALA A 163 -16.11 -39.89 -2.44
N ALA A 164 -16.12 -39.04 -3.46
CA ALA A 164 -17.00 -39.19 -4.63
C ALA A 164 -16.76 -40.52 -5.37
N SER A 165 -15.52 -40.97 -5.50
CA SER A 165 -15.22 -42.25 -6.16
C SER A 165 -15.66 -43.47 -5.33
N LYS A 166 -15.61 -43.41 -3.99
CA LYS A 166 -16.15 -44.47 -3.12
C LYS A 166 -17.66 -44.67 -3.33
N TYR A 167 -18.41 -43.59 -3.52
CA TYR A 167 -19.85 -43.67 -3.80
C TYR A 167 -20.14 -44.05 -5.26
N ALA A 168 -19.30 -43.62 -6.21
CA ALA A 168 -19.45 -43.99 -7.63
C ALA A 168 -19.06 -45.43 -7.95
N ALA A 169 -18.14 -46.04 -7.18
CA ALA A 169 -17.62 -47.39 -7.43
C ALA A 169 -18.58 -48.52 -7.03
N HIS A 170 -19.62 -48.24 -6.23
CA HIS A 170 -20.61 -49.25 -5.79
C HIS A 170 -22.05 -48.77 -6.01
N PRO A 171 -22.54 -48.76 -7.26
CA PRO A 171 -23.91 -48.36 -7.59
C PRO A 171 -24.97 -49.24 -6.91
N GLU A 172 -24.65 -50.50 -6.63
CA GLU A 172 -25.52 -51.43 -5.89
C GLU A 172 -25.82 -50.97 -4.45
N ILE A 173 -24.85 -50.34 -3.78
CA ILE A 173 -25.02 -49.81 -2.42
C ILE A 173 -25.94 -48.58 -2.43
N LEU A 174 -25.82 -47.72 -3.45
CA LEU A 174 -26.73 -46.58 -3.64
C LEU A 174 -28.16 -47.04 -3.93
N LEU A 175 -28.32 -48.09 -4.74
CA LEU A 175 -29.62 -48.66 -5.09
C LEU A 175 -30.29 -49.31 -3.87
N ALA A 176 -29.53 -50.05 -3.04
CA ALA A 176 -29.99 -50.61 -1.78
C ALA A 176 -30.41 -49.54 -0.76
N TRP A 177 -29.66 -48.44 -0.65
CA TRP A 177 -30.02 -47.28 0.17
C TRP A 177 -31.32 -46.62 -0.30
N HIS A 178 -31.47 -46.44 -1.61
CA HIS A 178 -32.70 -45.89 -2.20
C HIS A 178 -33.89 -46.79 -1.86
N GLN A 179 -33.78 -48.10 -2.09
CA GLN A 179 -34.83 -49.06 -1.79
C GLN A 179 -35.18 -49.13 -0.30
N ALA A 180 -34.19 -49.05 0.60
CA ALA A 180 -34.42 -49.03 2.05
C ALA A 180 -35.21 -47.78 2.49
N LYS A 181 -34.97 -46.63 1.84
CA LYS A 181 -35.69 -45.38 2.12
C LYS A 181 -37.17 -45.43 1.75
N TYR A 182 -37.54 -46.27 0.77
CA TYR A 182 -38.93 -46.46 0.32
C TYR A 182 -39.63 -47.69 0.95
N ARG A 183 -38.93 -48.50 1.75
CA ARG A 183 -39.51 -49.68 2.43
C ARG A 183 -39.95 -49.43 3.88
N GLY A 184 -39.81 -48.21 4.38
CA GLY A 184 -40.22 -47.81 5.75
C GLY A 184 -41.39 -46.84 5.78
N GLY A 185 -42.36 -46.98 4.88
CA GLY A 185 -43.65 -46.28 4.88
C GLY A 185 -44.79 -47.25 5.11
#